data_AF-A0A8T5QUY0-F1
#
_entry.id   AF-A0A8T5QUY0-F1
#
_cell.length_a   1.000
_cell.length_b   1.000
_cell.length_c   1.000
_cell.angle_alpha   90.00
_cell.angle_beta   90.00
_cell.angle_gamma   90.00
#
_symmetry.space_group_name_H-M   'P 1'
#
loop_
_entity.id
_entity.type
_entity.pdbx_description
1 polymer ?
#
loop_
_entity_poly.entity_id
_entity_poly.type
_entity_poly.pdbx_seq_one_letter_code
_entity_poly.pdbx_strand_id
1 'polypeptide(L)'
;MAKKKAKKKTVKRAAPMRGGINDSIKDAIKYPWAKMQRAFWFWLMLIPIFGWFPLYGYMLDFMQNIVKGADKELPKFKNYWNLFGQGFFYLVFALIVGVIVQIAIRIPIVGWIIYLYIVLIVPILAINYAVKRRFGAFFDIGLATKMVFGHFGSYIVMILKTIVTGLFWLLCSIPIITLIWTLPAMQFSSGFLLAQFYRKFK
;
A
#
# COMPACT_ATOMS: atom_id res chain seq x y z
N MET A 1 -26.29 -44.93 0.99
CA MET A 1 -26.33 -43.68 1.77
C MET A 1 -24.91 -43.17 2.01
N ALA A 2 -24.46 -42.13 1.27
CA ALA A 2 -23.08 -41.65 1.31
C ALA A 2 -22.91 -40.47 2.31
N LYS A 3 -22.05 -40.66 3.32
CA LYS A 3 -21.69 -39.64 4.33
C LYS A 3 -20.76 -38.59 3.71
N LYS A 4 -21.26 -37.36 3.50
CA LYS A 4 -20.47 -36.17 3.14
C LYS A 4 -19.56 -35.77 4.31
N LYS A 5 -18.24 -35.96 4.17
CA LYS A 5 -17.22 -35.44 5.09
C LYS A 5 -17.07 -33.92 4.90
N ALA A 6 -17.50 -33.14 5.88
CA ALA A 6 -17.25 -31.71 5.93
C ALA A 6 -15.77 -31.44 6.25
N LYS A 7 -15.00 -30.98 5.25
CA LYS A 7 -13.65 -30.45 5.46
C LYS A 7 -13.76 -29.10 6.19
N LYS A 8 -13.54 -29.10 7.51
CA LYS A 8 -13.28 -27.89 8.29
C LYS A 8 -12.04 -27.20 7.69
N LYS A 9 -12.23 -26.08 6.99
CA LYS A 9 -11.14 -25.15 6.65
C LYS A 9 -10.65 -24.54 7.95
N THR A 10 -9.55 -25.05 8.48
CA THR A 10 -8.80 -24.43 9.56
C THR A 10 -8.37 -23.04 9.09
N VAL A 11 -9.00 -22.00 9.63
CA VAL A 11 -8.54 -20.62 9.48
C VAL A 11 -7.18 -20.56 10.15
N LYS A 12 -6.12 -20.64 9.35
CA LYS A 12 -4.74 -20.42 9.81
C LYS A 12 -4.70 -19.03 10.44
N ARG A 13 -4.63 -18.95 11.77
CA ARG A 13 -4.41 -17.69 12.50
C ARG A 13 -3.21 -16.99 11.85
N ALA A 14 -3.39 -15.73 11.49
CA ALA A 14 -2.31 -14.90 10.98
C ALA A 14 -1.15 -14.95 11.98
N ALA A 15 0.07 -15.21 11.49
CA ALA A 15 1.25 -15.28 12.34
C ALA A 15 1.40 -13.96 13.12
N PRO A 16 1.80 -14.01 14.42
CA PRO A 16 2.08 -12.80 15.18
C PRO A 16 3.14 -11.98 14.43
N MET A 17 2.97 -10.66 14.39
CA MET A 17 3.98 -9.77 13.78
C MET A 17 5.34 -10.04 14.43
N ARG A 18 6.35 -10.32 13.61
CA ARG A 18 7.74 -10.40 14.09
C ARG A 18 8.14 -9.01 14.61
N GLY A 19 8.41 -8.95 15.91
CA GLY A 19 8.50 -7.74 16.70
C GLY A 19 9.92 -7.21 16.79
N GLY A 20 10.19 -6.13 16.05
CA GLY A 20 11.39 -5.31 16.14
C GLY A 20 11.38 -4.21 15.06
N ILE A 21 12.01 -3.05 15.33
CA ILE A 21 12.19 -2.01 14.30
C ILE A 21 13.00 -2.59 13.13
N ASN A 22 14.07 -3.30 13.44
CA ASN A 22 14.99 -3.89 12.47
C ASN A 22 14.37 -5.03 11.65
N ASP A 23 13.54 -5.88 12.27
CA ASP A 23 12.89 -6.99 11.58
C ASP A 23 11.93 -6.50 10.50
N SER A 24 11.17 -5.45 10.81
CA SER A 24 10.21 -4.83 9.89
C SER A 24 10.88 -4.17 8.67
N ILE A 25 12.01 -3.48 8.86
CA ILE A 25 12.79 -2.90 7.74
C ILE A 25 13.40 -4.01 6.88
N LYS A 26 14.01 -5.01 7.53
CA LYS A 26 14.66 -6.14 6.83
C LYS A 26 13.65 -6.92 5.99
N ASP A 27 12.46 -7.16 6.54
CA ASP A 27 11.37 -7.81 5.82
C ASP A 27 10.88 -6.94 4.65
N ALA A 28 10.72 -5.63 4.85
CA ALA A 28 10.31 -4.71 3.79
C ALA A 28 11.31 -4.67 2.62
N ILE A 29 12.62 -4.67 2.90
CA ILE A 29 13.68 -4.69 1.88
C ILE A 29 13.72 -6.05 1.16
N LYS A 30 13.52 -7.16 1.87
CA LYS A 30 13.52 -8.51 1.28
C LYS A 30 12.29 -8.81 0.44
N TYR A 31 11.16 -8.19 0.78
CA TYR A 31 9.85 -8.54 0.22
C TYR A 31 9.76 -8.46 -1.32
N PRO A 32 10.27 -7.40 -1.99
CA PRO A 32 10.25 -7.31 -3.46
C PRO A 32 11.04 -8.44 -4.14
N TRP A 33 12.09 -8.95 -3.48
CA TRP A 33 12.97 -9.98 -4.02
C TRP A 33 12.43 -11.40 -3.88
N ALA A 34 11.52 -11.65 -2.94
CA ALA A 34 10.99 -12.98 -2.68
C ALA A 34 10.42 -13.64 -3.95
N LYS A 35 9.78 -12.85 -4.81
CA LYS A 35 9.46 -13.21 -6.21
C LYS A 35 9.66 -12.02 -7.13
N MET A 36 10.92 -11.72 -7.41
CA MET A 36 11.37 -10.62 -8.26
C MET A 36 10.65 -10.56 -9.62
N GLN A 37 10.34 -11.69 -10.24
CA GLN A 37 9.58 -11.75 -11.51
C GLN A 37 8.24 -10.98 -11.45
N ARG A 38 7.60 -10.92 -10.28
CA ARG A 38 6.33 -10.22 -10.09
C ARG A 38 6.50 -8.71 -9.88
N ALA A 39 7.71 -8.26 -9.55
CA ALA A 39 8.00 -6.83 -9.47
C ALA A 39 8.04 -6.19 -10.87
N PHE A 40 8.31 -6.94 -11.93
CA PHE A 40 8.32 -6.42 -13.31
C PHE A 40 6.99 -5.85 -13.78
N TRP A 41 5.86 -6.24 -13.18
CA TRP A 41 4.57 -5.62 -13.48
C TRP A 41 4.54 -4.12 -13.17
N PHE A 42 5.46 -3.64 -12.32
CA PHE A 42 5.70 -2.23 -12.11
C PHE A 42 5.98 -1.45 -13.40
N TRP A 43 6.67 -2.08 -14.36
CA TRP A 43 7.03 -1.45 -15.63
C TRP A 43 5.88 -1.17 -16.57
N LEU A 44 4.68 -1.68 -16.26
CA LEU A 44 3.47 -1.19 -16.91
C LEU A 44 3.35 0.34 -16.76
N MET A 45 3.95 0.96 -15.74
CA MET A 45 3.99 2.43 -15.63
C MET A 45 4.57 3.15 -16.87
N LEU A 46 5.38 2.49 -17.70
CA LEU A 46 5.94 3.09 -18.91
C LEU A 46 4.89 3.26 -20.03
N ILE A 47 3.77 2.55 -19.94
CA ILE A 47 2.65 2.66 -20.88
C ILE A 47 1.64 3.63 -20.27
N PRO A 48 1.53 4.88 -20.76
CA PRO A 48 0.60 5.86 -20.19
C PRO A 48 -0.83 5.34 -20.25
N ILE A 49 -1.62 5.68 -19.23
CA ILE A 49 -3.05 5.33 -19.11
C ILE A 49 -3.28 3.82 -18.97
N PHE A 50 -3.05 3.04 -20.03
CA PHE A 50 -3.26 1.59 -20.09
C PHE A 50 -2.37 0.81 -19.14
N GLY A 51 -1.16 1.28 -18.85
CA GLY A 51 -0.30 0.63 -17.89
C GLY A 51 -0.49 1.12 -16.46
N TRP A 52 -0.88 2.38 -16.28
CA TRP A 52 -1.05 3.01 -14.97
C TRP A 52 -2.21 2.41 -14.19
N PHE A 53 -3.37 2.22 -14.82
CA PHE A 53 -4.55 1.70 -14.10
C PHE A 53 -4.34 0.26 -13.58
N PRO A 54 -3.93 -0.71 -14.40
CA PRO A 54 -3.66 -2.06 -13.90
C PRO A 54 -2.58 -2.08 -12.83
N LEU A 55 -1.58 -1.19 -12.93
CA LEU A 55 -0.54 -1.07 -11.90
C LEU A 55 -1.13 -0.60 -10.56
N TYR A 56 -1.96 0.44 -10.54
CA TYR A 56 -2.65 0.86 -9.31
C TYR A 56 -3.54 -0.26 -8.76
N GLY A 57 -4.29 -0.96 -9.62
CA GLY A 57 -5.04 -2.15 -9.23
C GLY A 57 -4.17 -3.22 -8.58
N TYR A 58 -3.00 -3.47 -9.16
CA TYR A 58 -2.01 -4.42 -8.65
C TYR A 58 -1.45 -3.99 -7.29
N MET A 59 -1.15 -2.70 -7.10
CA MET A 59 -0.72 -2.14 -5.82
C MET A 59 -1.78 -2.33 -4.73
N LEU A 60 -3.06 -2.15 -5.05
CA LEU A 60 -4.14 -2.40 -4.11
C LEU A 60 -4.24 -3.90 -3.76
N ASP A 61 -4.09 -4.79 -4.73
CA ASP A 61 -4.07 -6.25 -4.47
C ASP A 61 -2.90 -6.65 -3.57
N PHE A 62 -1.74 -6.02 -3.78
CA PHE A 62 -0.57 -6.17 -2.95
C PHE A 62 -0.85 -5.73 -1.51
N MET A 63 -1.33 -4.51 -1.30
CA MET A 63 -1.68 -4.00 0.04
C MET A 63 -2.70 -4.91 0.74
N GLN A 64 -3.72 -5.36 0.00
CA GLN A 64 -4.74 -6.26 0.53
C GLN A 64 -4.12 -7.60 1.01
N ASN A 65 -3.18 -8.17 0.24
CA ASN A 65 -2.51 -9.41 0.60
C ASN A 65 -1.68 -9.28 1.88
N ILE A 66 -0.93 -8.18 2.03
CA ILE A 66 -0.19 -7.90 3.27
C ILE A 66 -1.14 -7.82 4.46
N VAL A 67 -2.23 -7.06 4.32
CA VAL A 67 -3.24 -6.88 5.37
C VAL A 67 -3.96 -8.19 5.73
N LYS A 68 -4.05 -9.14 4.79
CA LYS A 68 -4.60 -10.49 5.00
C LYS A 68 -3.59 -11.50 5.59
N GLY A 69 -2.32 -11.11 5.77
CA GLY A 69 -1.28 -12.03 6.28
C GLY A 69 -0.59 -12.86 5.20
N ALA A 70 -0.82 -12.56 3.92
CA ALA A 70 -0.11 -13.17 2.79
C ALA A 70 1.12 -12.31 2.41
N ASP A 71 2.01 -12.09 3.37
CA ASP A 71 3.14 -11.14 3.32
C ASP A 71 4.49 -11.78 2.96
N LYS A 72 4.48 -12.98 2.37
CA LYS A 72 5.70 -13.69 1.97
C LYS A 72 6.22 -13.31 0.58
N GLU A 73 5.33 -13.01 -0.35
CA GLU A 73 5.66 -12.72 -1.73
C GLU A 73 4.66 -11.74 -2.34
N LEU A 74 5.09 -10.99 -3.37
CA LEU A 74 4.23 -10.13 -4.17
C LEU A 74 3.04 -10.91 -4.75
N PRO A 75 1.82 -10.34 -4.86
CA PRO A 75 0.69 -11.04 -5.46
C PRO A 75 0.97 -11.44 -6.91
N LYS A 76 0.32 -12.51 -7.38
CA LYS A 76 0.30 -12.78 -8.83
C LYS A 76 -0.50 -11.67 -9.52
N PHE A 77 -0.03 -11.23 -10.68
CA PHE A 77 -0.82 -10.36 -11.55
C PHE A 77 -2.06 -11.14 -11.99
N LYS A 78 -3.24 -10.62 -11.62
CA LYS A 78 -4.54 -11.25 -11.90
C LYS A 78 -5.05 -10.78 -13.26
N ASN A 79 -6.35 -10.97 -13.50
CA ASN A 79 -7.03 -10.49 -14.70
C ASN A 79 -6.80 -8.97 -14.87
N TYR A 80 -6.17 -8.61 -15.99
CA TYR A 80 -5.80 -7.25 -16.36
C TYR A 80 -6.98 -6.27 -16.28
N TRP A 81 -8.15 -6.63 -16.80
CA TRP A 81 -9.33 -5.75 -16.84
C TRP A 81 -9.92 -5.48 -15.46
N ASN A 82 -9.82 -6.46 -14.55
CA ASN A 82 -10.24 -6.24 -13.17
C ASN A 82 -9.29 -5.26 -12.45
N LEU A 83 -7.98 -5.44 -12.62
CA LEU A 83 -6.98 -4.52 -12.08
C LEU A 83 -7.14 -3.11 -12.66
N PHE A 84 -7.39 -3.02 -13.97
CA PHE A 84 -7.68 -1.78 -14.67
C PHE A 84 -8.87 -1.05 -14.01
N GLY A 85 -10.01 -1.72 -13.83
CA GLY A 85 -11.18 -1.12 -13.20
C GLY A 85 -10.92 -0.64 -11.78
N GLN A 86 -10.19 -1.43 -10.99
CA GLN A 86 -9.80 -1.04 -9.63
C GLN A 86 -8.90 0.20 -9.60
N GLY A 87 -7.93 0.27 -10.51
CA GLY A 87 -7.03 1.42 -10.65
C GLY A 87 -7.73 2.67 -11.18
N PHE A 88 -8.70 2.51 -12.07
CA PHE A 88 -9.55 3.61 -12.53
C PHE A 88 -10.34 4.24 -11.36
N PHE A 89 -10.99 3.44 -10.51
CA PHE A 89 -11.68 3.97 -9.34
C PHE A 89 -10.72 4.63 -8.33
N TYR A 90 -9.49 4.10 -8.21
CA TYR A 90 -8.46 4.76 -7.41
C TYR A 90 -8.06 6.12 -7.99
N LEU A 91 -7.94 6.24 -9.32
CA LEU A 91 -7.70 7.52 -9.98
C LEU A 91 -8.85 8.50 -9.70
N VAL A 92 -10.11 8.08 -9.86
CA VAL A 92 -11.28 8.94 -9.60
C VAL A 92 -11.23 9.49 -8.17
N PHE A 93 -10.92 8.64 -7.19
CA PHE A 93 -10.71 9.09 -5.82
C PHE A 93 -9.54 10.07 -5.69
N ALA A 94 -8.38 9.74 -6.28
CA ALA A 94 -7.20 10.60 -6.24
C ALA A 94 -7.46 11.98 -6.89
N LEU A 95 -8.29 12.04 -7.94
CA LEU A 95 -8.74 13.29 -8.56
C LEU A 95 -9.63 14.10 -7.62
N ILE A 96 -10.62 13.46 -6.97
CA ILE A 96 -11.49 14.14 -5.99
C ILE A 96 -10.65 14.74 -4.85
N VAL A 97 -9.77 13.94 -4.25
CA VAL A 97 -8.86 14.41 -3.19
C VAL A 97 -7.94 15.51 -3.73
N GLY A 98 -7.41 15.34 -4.95
CA GLY A 98 -6.55 16.32 -5.60
C GLY A 98 -7.23 17.68 -5.76
N VAL A 99 -8.48 17.70 -6.24
CA VAL A 99 -9.28 18.93 -6.37
C VAL A 99 -9.51 19.57 -5.01
N ILE A 100 -9.89 18.80 -3.99
CA ILE A 100 -10.09 19.31 -2.62
C ILE A 100 -8.80 19.95 -2.09
N VAL A 101 -7.66 19.28 -2.27
CA VAL A 101 -6.35 19.79 -1.86
C VAL A 101 -5.99 21.08 -2.61
N GLN A 102 -6.21 21.13 -3.92
CA GLN A 102 -5.92 22.31 -4.73
C GLN A 102 -6.77 23.52 -4.33
N ILE A 103 -8.04 23.30 -3.96
CA ILE A 103 -8.91 24.34 -3.41
C ILE A 103 -8.40 24.77 -2.03
N ALA A 104 -8.11 23.81 -1.14
CA ALA A 104 -7.71 24.09 0.23
C ALA A 104 -6.43 24.95 0.29
N ILE A 105 -5.41 24.64 -0.51
CA ILE A 105 -4.12 25.36 -0.52
C ILE A 105 -4.28 26.85 -0.91
N ARG A 106 -5.37 27.25 -1.57
CA ARG A 106 -5.65 28.67 -1.87
C ARG A 106 -5.99 29.49 -0.63
N ILE A 107 -6.36 28.85 0.48
CA ILE A 107 -6.65 29.50 1.75
C ILE A 107 -5.34 29.56 2.56
N PRO A 108 -4.82 30.76 2.90
CA PRO A 108 -3.57 30.87 3.66
C PRO A 108 -3.70 30.22 5.04
N ILE A 109 -2.60 29.65 5.56
CA ILE A 109 -2.47 28.93 6.85
C ILE A 109 -3.40 27.72 6.99
N VAL A 110 -4.72 27.90 6.94
CA VAL A 110 -5.74 26.84 7.02
C VAL A 110 -5.55 25.81 5.90
N GLY A 111 -5.27 26.26 4.69
CA GLY A 111 -5.01 25.37 3.55
C GLY A 111 -3.82 24.44 3.77
N TRP A 112 -2.76 24.94 4.39
CA TRP A 112 -1.58 24.15 4.75
C TRP A 112 -1.91 23.10 5.82
N ILE A 113 -2.70 23.46 6.83
CA ILE A 113 -3.13 22.52 7.87
C ILE A 113 -3.98 21.41 7.26
N ILE A 114 -4.94 21.76 6.38
CA ILE A 114 -5.78 20.79 5.67
C ILE A 114 -4.92 19.87 4.78
N TYR A 115 -3.98 20.43 4.03
CA TYR A 115 -3.06 19.66 3.19
C TYR A 115 -2.28 18.63 4.00
N LEU A 116 -1.64 19.06 5.11
CA LEU A 116 -0.89 18.17 5.99
C LEU A 116 -1.78 17.08 6.57
N TYR A 117 -3.00 17.43 7.01
CA TYR A 117 -3.97 16.46 7.50
C TYR A 117 -4.32 15.40 6.42
N ILE A 118 -4.63 15.84 5.20
CA ILE A 118 -4.98 14.95 4.08
C ILE A 118 -3.81 14.02 3.73
N VAL A 119 -2.59 14.55 3.62
CA VAL A 119 -1.39 13.75 3.32
C VAL A 119 -1.17 12.64 4.35
N LEU A 120 -1.47 12.90 5.63
CA LEU A 120 -1.34 11.89 6.68
C LEU A 120 -2.41 10.79 6.58
N ILE A 121 -3.66 11.11 6.22
CA ILE A 121 -4.75 10.12 6.24
C ILE A 121 -4.93 9.36 4.91
N VAL A 122 -4.59 9.97 3.77
CA VAL A 122 -4.81 9.39 2.43
C VAL A 122 -4.16 8.01 2.25
N PRO A 123 -2.91 7.74 2.71
CA PRO A 123 -2.32 6.41 2.59
C PRO A 123 -3.12 5.32 3.31
N ILE A 124 -3.74 5.66 4.45
CA ILE A 124 -4.60 4.75 5.21
C ILE A 124 -5.94 4.52 4.50
N LEU A 125 -6.52 5.56 3.91
CA LEU A 125 -7.75 5.47 3.09
C LEU A 125 -7.53 4.59 1.85
N ALA A 126 -6.37 4.72 1.20
CA ALA A 126 -5.99 3.89 0.06
C ALA A 126 -5.94 2.40 0.44
N ILE A 127 -5.36 2.05 1.60
CA ILE A 127 -5.33 0.66 2.08
C ILE A 127 -6.73 0.20 2.50
N ASN A 128 -7.53 1.05 3.15
CA ASN A 128 -8.90 0.69 3.51
C ASN A 128 -9.72 0.34 2.26
N TYR A 129 -9.57 1.10 1.18
CA TYR A 129 -10.14 0.75 -0.13
C TYR A 129 -9.57 -0.56 -0.69
N ALA A 130 -8.24 -0.76 -0.65
CA ALA A 130 -7.61 -2.01 -1.07
C ALA A 130 -8.21 -3.22 -0.33
N VAL A 131 -8.52 -3.07 0.95
CA VAL A 131 -9.09 -4.13 1.79
C VAL A 131 -10.57 -4.34 1.48
N LYS A 132 -11.38 -3.28 1.51
CA LYS A 132 -12.84 -3.36 1.42
C LYS A 132 -13.38 -3.43 -0.01
N ARG A 133 -12.60 -3.00 -1.01
CA ARG A 133 -12.94 -2.99 -2.45
C ARG A 133 -14.27 -2.31 -2.79
N ARG A 134 -14.67 -1.31 -2.00
CA ARG A 134 -15.88 -0.50 -2.19
C ARG A 134 -15.50 0.97 -2.23
N PHE A 135 -16.05 1.74 -3.16
CA PHE A 135 -15.68 3.16 -3.35
C PHE A 135 -15.85 3.99 -2.07
N GLY A 136 -16.93 3.77 -1.30
CA GLY A 136 -17.17 4.46 -0.02
C GLY A 136 -16.05 4.28 1.03
N ALA A 137 -15.21 3.24 0.93
CA ALA A 137 -14.10 3.03 1.87
C ALA A 137 -13.02 4.12 1.78
N PHE A 138 -12.94 4.83 0.64
CA PHE A 138 -12.07 5.98 0.48
C PHE A 138 -12.46 7.18 1.35
N PHE A 139 -13.71 7.22 1.81
CA PHE A 139 -14.27 8.33 2.60
C PHE A 139 -14.50 7.95 4.06
N ASP A 140 -13.98 6.80 4.50
CA ASP A 140 -13.98 6.38 5.91
C ASP A 140 -12.95 7.23 6.71
N ILE A 141 -13.09 8.56 6.69
CA ILE A 141 -12.14 9.53 7.27
C ILE A 141 -11.97 9.25 8.77
N GLY A 142 -13.06 9.02 9.51
CA GLY A 142 -13.00 8.73 10.95
C GLY A 142 -12.15 7.51 11.31
N LEU A 143 -12.15 6.47 10.46
CA LEU A 143 -11.29 5.30 10.63
C LEU A 143 -9.82 5.64 10.37
N ALA A 144 -9.54 6.42 9.32
CA ALA A 144 -8.17 6.84 9.01
C ALA A 144 -7.62 7.78 10.10
N THR A 145 -8.41 8.75 10.55
CA THR A 145 -8.06 9.67 11.65
C THR A 145 -7.80 8.90 12.94
N LYS A 146 -8.67 7.95 13.31
CA LYS A 146 -8.48 7.11 14.50
C LYS A 146 -7.20 6.29 14.41
N MET A 147 -6.88 5.72 13.24
CA MET A 147 -5.63 4.96 13.06
C MET A 147 -4.38 5.85 13.16
N VAL A 148 -4.38 7.00 12.50
CA VAL A 148 -3.22 7.91 12.49
C VAL A 148 -3.03 8.55 13.86
N PHE A 149 -4.05 9.20 14.41
CA PHE A 149 -3.92 9.99 15.63
C PHE A 149 -4.09 9.15 16.91
N GLY A 150 -4.86 8.06 16.88
CA GLY A 150 -4.97 7.11 18.00
C GLY A 150 -3.71 6.27 18.20
N HIS A 151 -2.87 6.14 17.17
CA HIS A 151 -1.60 5.42 17.23
C HIS A 151 -0.44 6.27 16.69
N PHE A 152 -0.46 7.57 16.96
CA PHE A 152 0.45 8.56 16.38
C PHE A 152 1.92 8.18 16.49
N GLY A 153 2.38 7.77 17.68
CA GLY A 153 3.76 7.32 17.87
C GLY A 153 4.15 6.14 16.97
N SER A 154 3.26 5.13 16.83
CA SER A 154 3.52 4.00 15.92
C SER A 154 3.46 4.40 14.44
N TYR A 155 2.61 5.38 14.10
CA TYR A 155 2.50 5.91 12.75
C TYR A 155 3.77 6.68 12.35
N ILE A 156 4.28 7.55 13.23
CA ILE A 156 5.56 8.25 13.03
C ILE A 156 6.72 7.26 12.87
N VAL A 157 6.78 6.22 13.71
CA VAL A 157 7.79 5.15 13.54
C VAL A 157 7.67 4.46 12.18
N MET A 158 6.45 4.23 11.68
CA MET A 158 6.25 3.67 10.33
C MET A 158 6.73 4.63 9.24
N ILE A 159 6.46 5.94 9.35
CA ILE A 159 6.96 6.96 8.42
C ILE A 159 8.50 6.98 8.43
N LEU A 160 9.12 7.00 9.61
CA LEU A 160 10.58 6.97 9.74
C LEU A 160 11.18 5.72 9.09
N LYS A 161 10.59 4.54 9.30
CA LYS A 161 11.01 3.31 8.62
C LYS A 161 10.87 3.41 7.10
N THR A 162 9.81 4.04 6.61
CA THR A 162 9.58 4.26 5.18
C THR A 162 10.64 5.19 4.59
N ILE A 163 10.99 6.28 5.29
CA ILE A 163 12.07 7.19 4.89
C ILE A 163 13.42 6.47 4.86
N VAL A 164 13.78 5.74 5.93
CA VAL A 164 15.03 4.96 5.98
C VAL A 164 15.11 3.94 4.86
N THR A 165 14.00 3.24 4.59
CA THR A 165 13.95 2.25 3.49
C THR A 165 14.06 2.94 2.12
N GLY A 166 13.44 4.11 1.94
CA GLY A 166 13.56 4.91 0.73
C GLY A 166 14.99 5.41 0.50
N LEU A 167 15.67 5.90 1.53
CA LEU A 167 17.08 6.30 1.46
C LEU A 167 18.00 5.13 1.11
N PHE A 168 17.76 3.95 1.71
CA PHE A 168 18.49 2.73 1.35
C PHE A 168 18.34 2.42 -0.15
N TRP A 169 17.11 2.45 -0.67
CA TRP A 169 16.87 2.21 -2.10
C TRP A 169 17.47 3.29 -3.00
N LEU A 170 17.43 4.55 -2.59
CA LEU A 170 18.05 5.65 -3.31
C LEU A 170 19.57 5.46 -3.42
N LEU A 171 20.25 5.09 -2.33
CA LEU A 171 21.68 4.77 -2.34
C LEU A 171 22.00 3.57 -3.21
N CYS A 172 21.17 2.52 -3.16
CA CYS A 172 21.31 1.37 -4.06
C CYS A 172 21.09 1.73 -5.53
N SER A 173 20.43 2.86 -5.84
CA SER A 173 20.13 3.31 -7.21
C SER A 173 21.26 4.09 -7.87
N ILE A 174 22.37 4.35 -7.16
CA ILE A 174 23.50 5.16 -7.70
C ILE A 174 24.01 4.59 -9.03
N PRO A 175 24.21 3.28 -9.20
CA PRO A 175 24.47 2.73 -10.53
C PRO A 175 23.19 2.81 -11.35
N ILE A 176 23.15 3.60 -12.42
CA ILE A 176 21.95 3.82 -13.27
C ILE A 176 21.28 2.49 -13.68
N ILE A 177 22.06 1.45 -13.95
CA ILE A 177 21.57 0.11 -14.33
C ILE A 177 20.66 -0.51 -13.25
N THR A 178 20.90 -0.19 -11.97
CA THR A 178 20.12 -0.70 -10.84
C THR A 178 18.80 0.03 -10.62
N LEU A 179 18.63 1.22 -11.23
CA LEU A 179 17.40 2.01 -11.14
C LEU A 179 16.16 1.23 -11.59
N ILE A 180 16.39 0.29 -12.53
CA ILE A 180 15.38 -0.63 -13.02
C ILE A 180 14.77 -1.48 -11.87
N TRP A 181 15.59 -1.86 -10.92
CA TRP A 181 15.17 -2.75 -9.82
C TRP A 181 14.77 -1.98 -8.58
N THR A 182 15.49 -0.89 -8.29
CA THR A 182 15.31 -0.13 -7.05
C THR A 182 14.00 0.65 -7.02
N LEU A 183 13.50 1.16 -8.16
CA LEU A 183 12.22 1.87 -8.21
C LEU A 183 11.03 0.97 -7.82
N PRO A 184 10.80 -0.19 -8.46
CA PRO A 184 9.78 -1.13 -8.00
C PRO A 184 9.98 -1.53 -6.54
N ALA A 185 11.22 -1.82 -6.16
CA ALA A 185 11.52 -2.30 -4.83
C ALA A 185 11.19 -1.25 -3.75
N MET A 186 11.53 0.02 -3.98
CA MET A 186 11.18 1.14 -3.11
C MET A 186 9.66 1.27 -2.93
N GLN A 187 8.89 1.17 -4.02
CA GLN A 187 7.44 1.27 -3.96
C GLN A 187 6.82 0.12 -3.15
N PHE A 188 7.24 -1.13 -3.42
CA PHE A 188 6.73 -2.30 -2.71
C PHE A 188 7.17 -2.35 -1.24
N SER A 189 8.41 -1.98 -0.93
CA SER A 189 8.89 -1.91 0.46
C SER A 189 8.13 -0.87 1.28
N SER A 190 7.88 0.31 0.71
CA SER A 190 7.13 1.39 1.39
C SER A 190 5.68 0.99 1.62
N GLY A 191 5.02 0.47 0.59
CA GLY A 191 3.65 -0.03 0.72
C GLY A 191 3.53 -1.22 1.68
N PHE A 192 4.58 -2.02 1.84
CA PHE A 192 4.61 -3.15 2.77
C PHE A 192 4.58 -2.65 4.22
N LEU A 193 5.43 -1.67 4.57
CA LEU A 193 5.46 -1.07 5.90
C LEU A 193 4.13 -0.42 6.26
N LEU A 194 3.55 0.32 5.31
CA LEU A 194 2.27 0.99 5.50
C LEU A 194 1.13 -0.04 5.68
N ALA A 195 1.09 -1.09 4.86
CA ALA A 195 0.09 -2.15 4.97
C ALA A 195 0.26 -2.99 6.25
N GLN A 196 1.49 -3.18 6.74
CA GLN A 196 1.73 -3.79 8.05
C GLN A 196 1.21 -2.93 9.19
N PHE A 197 1.45 -1.62 9.15
CA PHE A 197 0.89 -0.70 10.14
C PHE A 197 -0.64 -0.77 10.16
N TYR A 198 -1.27 -0.68 8.98
CA TYR A 198 -2.72 -0.83 8.85
C TYR A 198 -3.21 -2.16 9.42
N ARG A 199 -2.54 -3.27 9.10
CA ARG A 199 -2.90 -4.60 9.63
C ARG A 199 -2.87 -4.66 11.16
N LYS A 200 -1.96 -3.92 11.79
CA LYS A 200 -1.77 -3.92 13.25
C LYS A 200 -2.91 -3.24 14.00
N PHE A 201 -3.49 -2.19 13.41
CA PHE A 201 -4.38 -1.26 14.10
C PHE A 201 -5.77 -1.12 13.47
N LYS A 202 -6.09 -1.93 12.44
CA LYS A 202 -7.43 -2.02 11.85
C LYS A 202 -8.44 -2.77 12.71
#